data_AF-A0A2M9IUE1-F1
#
_entry.id   AF-A0A2M9IUE1-F1
#
_cell.length_a   1.000
_cell.length_b   1.000
_cell.length_c   1.000
_cell.angle_alpha   90.00
_cell.angle_beta   90.00
_cell.angle_gamma   90.00
#
_symmetry.space_group_name_H-M   'P 1'
#
loop_
_entity.id
_entity.type
_entity.pdbx_description
1 polymer ?
#
loop_
_entity_poly.entity_id
_entity_poly.type
_entity_poly.pdbx_seq_one_letter_code
_entity_poly.pdbx_strand_id
1 'polypeptide(L)'
;MPYSIGSVLNTTPADPGWTVTVTSPSSGDPTACPVVCWATVVVGHDAIGQMRTEVQAAFVLDREIWTVHGLNQVIETVYRLNAPGSL
;
A
#
# COMPACT_ATOMS: atom_id res chain seq x y z
N MET A 1 1.75 14.11 -18.75
CA MET A 1 1.99 14.75 -17.44
C MET A 1 2.91 13.83 -16.65
N PRO A 2 3.99 14.31 -16.00
CA PRO A 2 4.77 13.44 -15.12
C PRO A 2 3.91 13.08 -13.90
N TYR A 3 3.85 11.80 -13.57
CA TYR A 3 3.15 11.34 -12.37
C TYR A 3 3.97 11.68 -11.13
N SER A 4 3.32 12.16 -10.08
CA SER A 4 3.99 12.42 -8.80
C SER A 4 4.29 11.10 -8.07
N ILE A 5 5.34 11.10 -7.25
CA ILE A 5 5.59 9.99 -6.30
C ILE A 5 4.33 9.81 -5.42
N GLY A 6 3.93 8.56 -5.21
CA GLY A 6 2.69 8.17 -4.54
C GLY A 6 1.46 8.06 -5.46
N SER A 7 1.57 8.44 -6.73
CA SER A 7 0.44 8.30 -7.68
C SER A 7 0.11 6.83 -7.91
N VAL A 8 -1.19 6.50 -7.88
CA VAL A 8 -1.71 5.18 -8.28
C VAL A 8 -2.04 5.23 -9.77
N LEU A 9 -1.44 4.34 -10.56
CA LEU A 9 -1.58 4.32 -12.01
C LEU A 9 -2.68 3.37 -12.49
N ASN A 10 -2.80 2.23 -11.84
CA ASN A 10 -3.82 1.22 -12.11
C ASN A 10 -4.09 0.40 -10.84
N THR A 11 -5.20 -0.32 -10.87
CA THR A 11 -5.57 -1.27 -9.82
C THR A 11 -6.14 -2.53 -10.44
N THR A 12 -5.96 -3.66 -9.74
CA THR A 12 -6.71 -4.90 -9.99
C THR A 12 -7.26 -5.42 -8.67
N PRO A 13 -8.50 -5.94 -8.61
CA PRO A 13 -9.05 -6.52 -7.39
C PRO A 13 -8.11 -7.59 -6.81
N ALA A 14 -8.02 -7.63 -5.49
CA ALA A 14 -7.34 -8.72 -4.81
C ALA A 14 -8.32 -9.88 -4.61
N ASP A 15 -7.81 -11.11 -4.67
CA ASP A 15 -8.61 -12.26 -4.27
C ASP A 15 -8.98 -12.15 -2.79
N PRO A 16 -10.15 -12.66 -2.36
CA PRO A 16 -10.54 -12.64 -0.96
C PRO A 16 -9.54 -13.36 -0.05
N GLY A 17 -9.38 -12.86 1.18
CA GLY A 17 -8.57 -13.49 2.23
C GLY A 17 -7.15 -12.97 2.38
N TRP A 18 -6.68 -12.09 1.49
CA TRP A 18 -5.44 -11.36 1.70
C TRP A 18 -5.60 -10.31 2.80
N THR A 19 -4.63 -10.24 3.70
CA THR A 19 -4.57 -9.21 4.74
C THR A 19 -3.20 -8.58 4.80
N VAL A 20 -3.15 -7.35 5.29
CA VAL A 20 -1.90 -6.66 5.62
C VAL A 20 -1.97 -6.23 7.08
N THR A 21 -0.92 -6.53 7.83
CA THR A 21 -0.73 -5.97 9.18
C THR A 21 0.12 -4.72 9.06
N VAL A 22 -0.37 -3.60 9.56
CA VAL A 22 0.31 -2.29 9.57
C VAL A 22 0.11 -1.58 10.90
N THR A 23 0.96 -0.60 11.21
CA THR A 23 0.74 0.27 12.37
C THR A 23 -0.30 1.33 12.04
N SER A 24 -1.38 1.41 12.82
CA SER A 24 -2.38 2.48 12.67
C SER A 24 -1.76 3.83 13.02
N PRO A 25 -1.91 4.86 12.17
CA PRO A 25 -1.44 6.21 12.49
C PRO A 25 -2.29 6.87 13.58
N SER A 26 -3.54 6.44 13.78
CA SER A 26 -4.44 7.01 14.78
C SER A 26 -4.25 6.41 16.18
N SER A 27 -4.00 5.10 16.28
CA SER A 27 -3.80 4.43 17.58
C SER A 27 -2.35 4.09 17.91
N GLY A 28 -1.49 3.94 16.89
CA GLY A 28 -0.12 3.41 17.05
C GLY A 28 -0.06 1.89 17.18
N ASP A 29 -1.20 1.18 17.10
CA ASP A 29 -1.25 -0.27 17.28
C ASP A 29 -1.16 -1.03 15.95
N PRO A 30 -0.58 -2.25 15.95
CA PRO A 30 -0.67 -3.16 14.82
C PRO A 30 -2.13 -3.54 14.51
N THR A 31 -2.56 -3.26 13.29
CA THR A 31 -3.92 -3.52 12.81
C THR A 31 -3.85 -4.40 11.56
N ALA A 32 -4.63 -5.49 11.55
CA ALA A 32 -4.80 -6.33 10.38
C ALA A 32 -5.94 -5.77 9.50
N CYS A 33 -5.61 -5.35 8.29
CA CYS A 33 -6.54 -4.76 7.34
C CYS A 33 -6.74 -5.70 6.14
N PRO A 34 -7.98 -5.86 5.64
CA PRO A 34 -8.20 -6.60 4.40
C PRO A 34 -7.58 -5.86 3.21
N VAL A 35 -6.91 -6.59 2.32
CA VAL A 35 -6.45 -6.05 1.05
C VAL A 35 -7.64 -6.00 0.09
N VAL A 36 -7.92 -4.83 -0.47
CA VAL A 36 -9.06 -4.62 -1.39
C VAL A 36 -8.64 -4.67 -2.86
N CYS A 37 -7.41 -4.26 -3.16
CA CYS A 37 -6.84 -4.36 -4.51
C CYS A 37 -5.31 -4.33 -4.48
N TRP A 38 -4.71 -4.72 -5.60
CA TRP A 38 -3.31 -4.50 -5.91
C TRP A 38 -3.19 -3.23 -6.74
N ALA A 39 -2.33 -2.31 -6.33
CA ALA A 39 -2.14 -1.01 -6.96
C ALA A 39 -0.72 -0.89 -7.53
N THR A 40 -0.60 -0.41 -8.77
CA THR A 40 0.71 0.03 -9.29
C THR A 40 0.95 1.47 -8.84
N VAL A 41 1.95 1.67 -7.97
CA VAL A 41 2.27 2.94 -7.32
C VAL A 41 3.58 3.47 -7.86
N VAL A 42 3.64 4.77 -8.17
CA VAL A 42 4.89 5.48 -8.49
C VAL A 42 5.71 5.68 -7.23
N VAL A 43 6.91 5.09 -7.18
CA VAL A 43 7.79 5.16 -6.00
C VAL A 43 9.00 6.07 -6.21
N GLY A 44 9.24 6.52 -7.45
CA GLY A 44 10.35 7.40 -7.75
C GLY A 44 10.58 7.58 -9.25
N HIS A 45 11.72 8.20 -9.55
CA HIS A 45 12.26 8.29 -10.91
C HIS A 45 13.70 7.76 -10.88
N ASP A 46 14.15 7.15 -11.96
CA ASP A 46 15.55 6.76 -12.11
C ASP A 46 16.44 7.93 -12.57
N ALA A 47 17.74 7.67 -12.74
CA ALA A 47 18.73 8.68 -13.11
C ALA A 47 18.50 9.32 -14.49
N ILE A 48 17.71 8.68 -15.36
CA ILE A 48 17.36 9.19 -16.70
C ILE A 48 15.93 9.77 -16.76
N GLY A 49 15.26 9.86 -15.60
CA GLY A 49 13.92 10.43 -15.47
C GLY A 49 12.78 9.48 -15.81
N GLN A 50 13.03 8.17 -15.98
CA GLN A 50 11.96 7.20 -16.15
C GLN A 50 11.28 6.89 -14.82
N MET A 51 9.97 6.73 -14.88
CA MET A 51 9.14 6.44 -13.72
C MET A 51 9.43 5.04 -13.19
N ARG A 52 9.69 4.95 -11.88
CA ARG A 52 9.80 3.68 -11.15
C ARG A 52 8.50 3.39 -10.45
N THR A 53 8.01 2.17 -10.61
CA THR A 53 6.74 1.72 -10.04
C THR A 53 6.89 0.43 -9.26
N GLU A 54 6.04 0.23 -8.27
CA GLU A 54 5.91 -1.01 -7.52
C GLU A 54 4.45 -1.42 -7.42
N VAL A 55 4.21 -2.73 -7.34
CA VAL A 55 2.88 -3.26 -7.02
C VAL A 55 2.75 -3.33 -5.50
N GLN A 56 1.73 -2.69 -4.95
CA GLN A 56 1.49 -2.62 -3.52
C GLN A 56 0.07 -3.06 -3.18
N ALA A 57 -0.10 -3.61 -1.98
CA ALA A 57 -1.43 -3.84 -1.42
C ALA A 57 -2.09 -2.49 -1.11
N ALA A 58 -3.34 -2.33 -1.55
CA ALA A 58 -4.22 -1.27 -1.08
C ALA A 58 -5.22 -1.85 -0.08
N PHE A 59 -5.41 -1.17 1.04
CA PHE A 59 -6.18 -1.65 2.18
C PHE A 59 -6.92 -0.51 2.86
N VAL A 60 -7.98 -0.84 3.60
CA VAL A 60 -8.76 0.14 4.36
C VAL A 60 -8.26 0.18 5.80
N LEU A 61 -7.85 1.37 6.24
CA LEU A 61 -7.39 1.65 7.61
C LEU A 61 -7.94 3.02 8.02
N ASP A 62 -8.51 3.11 9.22
CA ASP A 62 -9.07 4.35 9.76
C ASP A 62 -10.08 5.06 8.83
N ARG A 63 -10.87 4.27 8.09
CA ARG A 63 -11.88 4.69 7.09
C ARG A 63 -11.32 5.30 5.80
N GLU A 64 -10.01 5.22 5.58
CA GLU A 64 -9.36 5.67 4.36
C GLU A 64 -8.68 4.50 3.64
N ILE A 65 -8.43 4.66 2.34
CA ILE A 65 -7.70 3.68 1.54
C ILE A 65 -6.23 4.09 1.52
N TRP A 66 -5.38 3.15 1.91
CA TRP A 66 -3.94 3.33 1.98
C TRP A 66 -3.23 2.36 1.04
N THR A 67 -2.10 2.82 0.51
CA THR A 67 -1.02 1.95 0.04
C THR A 67 0.09 1.99 1.07
N VAL A 68 0.98 0.99 1.06
CA VAL A 68 2.15 0.98 1.96
C VAL A 68 3.00 2.24 1.78
N HIS A 69 3.20 2.67 0.53
CA HIS A 69 3.91 3.92 0.25
C HIS A 69 3.20 5.12 0.87
N GLY A 70 1.88 5.25 0.68
CA GLY A 70 1.10 6.36 1.23
C GLY A 70 1.15 6.40 2.75
N LEU A 71 1.05 5.25 3.42
CA LEU A 71 1.11 5.17 4.87
C LEU A 71 2.51 5.52 5.40
N ASN A 72 3.57 5.08 4.71
CA ASN A 72 4.96 5.39 5.06
C ASN A 72 5.31 6.89 4.95
N GLN A 73 4.54 7.69 4.21
CA GLN A 73 4.71 9.14 4.20
C GLN A 73 4.19 9.82 5.48
N VAL A 74 3.37 9.12 6.27
CA VAL A 74 2.74 9.64 7.50
C VAL A 74 3.43 9.08 8.73
N ILE A 75 3.71 7.77 8.74
CA ILE A 75 4.34 7.06 9.84
C ILE A 75 5.25 5.98 9.29
N GLU A 76 6.45 5.80 9.87
CA GLU A 76 7.29 4.65 9.54
C GLU A 76 6.57 3.36 9.96
N THR A 77 5.99 2.65 9.00
CA THR A 77 5.16 1.48 9.28
C THR A 77 5.96 0.21 9.03
N VAL A 78 5.88 -0.73 9.97
CA VAL A 78 6.26 -2.12 9.70
C VAL A 78 5.05 -2.79 9.09
N TYR A 79 5.14 -3.15 7.81
CA TYR A 79 4.06 -3.83 7.12
C TYR A 79 4.37 -5.32 6.95
N ARG A 80 3.35 -6.16 7.10
CA ARG A 80 3.42 -7.59 6.80
C ARG A 80 2.23 -8.00 5.95
N LEU A 81 2.50 -8.48 4.75
CA LEU A 81 1.49 -9.06 3.87
C LEU A 81 1.29 -10.53 4.22
N ASN A 82 0.04 -10.95 4.43
CA ASN A 82 -0.32 -12.32 4.75
C ASN A 82 -1.20 -12.89 3.65
N ALA A 83 -0.84 -14.08 3.19
CA ALA A 83 -1.59 -14.80 2.18
C ALA A 83 -2.88 -15.40 2.78
N PRO A 84 -3.89 -15.67 1.95
CA PRO A 84 -5.07 -16.41 2.39
C PRO A 84 -4.65 -17.73 3.05
N GLY A 85 -5.15 -17.98 4.27
CA GLY A 85 -4.89 -19.22 5.01
C GLY A 85 -3.54 -19.31 5.73
N SER A 86 -2.72 -18.25 5.74
CA SER A 86 -1.53 -18.18 6.58
C SER A 86 -1.86 -17.53 7.93
N LEU A 87 -2.23 -18.32 8.93
CA LEU A 87 -2.27 -17.95 10.34
C LEU A 87 -1.45 -18.95 11.15
#